data_AF-A0A5J5GSW5-F1
#
_entry.id   AF-A0A5J5GSW5-F1
#
_cell.length_a   1.000
_cell.length_b   1.000
_cell.length_c   1.000
_cell.angle_alpha   90.00
_cell.angle_beta   90.00
_cell.angle_gamma   90.00
#
_symmetry.space_group_name_H-M   'P 1'
#
loop_
_entity.id
_entity.type
_entity.pdbx_description
1 polymer ?
#
loop_
_entity_poly.entity_id
_entity_poly.type
_entity_poly.pdbx_seq_one_letter_code
_entity_poly.pdbx_strand_id
1 'polypeptide(L)' 'MKGLFDLQVPAMRPLWLRVTIVLATLAWTGMEIVNGAWGWAALFGAAGLWCVWQFFVTWDEEKVAAKEDR' A
#
# COMPACT_ATOMS: atom_id res chain seq x y z
N MET A 1 4.06 19.79 8.27
CA MET A 1 3.51 19.12 7.08
C MET A 1 3.89 17.65 7.16
N LYS A 2 3.08 16.83 7.83
CA LYS A 2 3.37 15.40 8.08
C LYS A 2 2.76 14.59 6.93
N GLY A 3 3.59 13.74 6.34
CA GLY A 3 3.58 13.37 4.92
C GLY A 3 2.31 12.74 4.39
N LEU A 4 1.90 13.19 3.20
CA LEU A 4 0.88 12.54 2.35
C LEU A 4 1.25 11.08 1.98
N PHE A 5 2.50 10.69 2.20
CA PHE A 5 3.03 9.34 1.97
C PHE A 5 3.16 8.50 3.26
N ASP A 6 2.65 8.99 4.39
CA ASP A 6 2.66 8.26 5.66
C ASP A 6 1.47 7.27 5.69
N LEU A 7 1.70 6.05 5.20
CA LEU A 7 0.74 4.95 5.23
C LEU A 7 0.64 4.28 6.62
N GLN A 8 1.40 4.77 7.60
CA GLN A 8 1.41 4.31 8.99
C GLN A 8 0.36 5.04 9.82
N VAL A 9 -0.89 5.02 9.33
CA VAL A 9 -2.05 5.56 10.05
C VAL A 9 -2.74 4.46 10.86
N PRO A 10 -3.31 4.77 12.04
CA PRO A 10 -4.01 3.78 12.87
C PRO A 10 -5.19 3.11 12.14
N ALA A 11 -5.80 3.79 11.15
CA ALA A 11 -6.82 3.20 10.26
C ALA A 11 -6.30 2.04 9.39
N MET A 12 -4.98 1.95 9.16
CA MET A 12 -4.31 0.86 8.43
C MET A 12 -3.78 -0.23 9.37
N ARG A 13 -4.07 -0.17 10.68
CA ARG A 13 -3.75 -1.24 11.64
C ARG A 13 -4.31 -2.61 11.24
N PRO A 14 -5.56 -2.78 10.73
CA PRO A 14 -6.04 -4.09 10.31
C PRO A 14 -5.26 -4.60 9.09
N LEU A 15 -4.52 -5.70 9.29
CA LEU A 15 -3.76 -6.41 8.26
C LEU A 15 -4.62 -6.72 7.02
N TRP A 16 -5.91 -7.00 7.21
CA TRP A 16 -6.84 -7.28 6.12
C TRP A 16 -6.98 -6.10 5.16
N LEU A 17 -7.07 -4.85 5.65
CA LEU A 17 -7.14 -3.68 4.76
C LEU A 17 -5.88 -3.53 3.91
N ARG A 18 -4.70 -3.75 4.51
CA ARG A 18 -3.41 -3.69 3.80
C ARG A 18 -3.36 -4.70 2.67
N VAL A 19 -3.75 -5.95 2.98
CA VAL A 19 -3.81 -7.04 2.01
C VAL A 19 -4.82 -6.73 0.90
N THR A 20 -6.02 -6.24 1.23
CA THR A 20 -7.04 -5.90 0.22
C THR A 20 -6.56 -4.82 -0.74
N ILE A 21 -5.91 -3.76 -0.24
CA ILE A 21 -5.38 -2.68 -1.09
C ILE A 21 -4.26 -3.18 -2.01
N VAL A 22 -3.33 -3.96 -1.46
CA VAL A 22 -2.24 -4.58 -2.24
C VAL A 22 -2.81 -5.51 -3.32
N LEU A 23 -3.74 -6.38 -2.97
CA LEU A 23 -4.34 -7.31 -3.92
C LEU A 23 -5.16 -6.58 -4.98
N ALA A 24 -5.92 -5.55 -4.61
CA ALA A 24 -6.69 -4.75 -5.55
C ALA A 24 -5.78 -4.06 -6.58
N THR A 25 -4.68 -3.45 -6.13
CA THR A 25 -3.72 -2.77 -7.03
C THR A 25 -2.96 -3.76 -7.91
N LEU A 26 -2.49 -4.88 -7.38
CA LEU A 26 -1.82 -5.92 -8.17
C LEU A 26 -2.77 -6.62 -9.16
N ALA A 27 -4.01 -6.89 -8.76
CA ALA A 27 -5.02 -7.45 -9.66
C ALA A 27 -5.33 -6.48 -10.80
N TRP A 28 -5.42 -5.17 -10.50
CA TRP A 28 -5.60 -4.13 -11.51
C TRP A 28 -4.42 -4.08 -12.48
N THR A 29 -3.18 -4.12 -11.98
CA THR A 29 -1.99 -4.23 -12.83
C THR A 29 -2.05 -5.43 -13.75
N GLY A 30 -2.45 -6.60 -13.25
CA GLY A 30 -2.62 -7.80 -14.08
C GLY A 30 -3.65 -7.60 -15.19
N MET A 31 -4.79 -6.98 -14.88
CA MET A 31 -5.81 -6.65 -15.88
C MET A 31 -5.27 -5.70 -16.95
N GLU A 32 -4.52 -4.66 -16.55
CA GLU A 32 -3.94 -3.69 -17.47
C GLU A 32 -2.86 -4.31 -18.38
N ILE A 33 -2.08 -5.27 -17.88
CA ILE A 33 -1.15 -6.06 -18.71
C ILE A 33 -1.91 -6.83 -19.79
N VAL A 34 -3.04 -7.45 -19.44
CA VAL A 34 -3.89 -8.18 -20.40
C VAL A 34 -4.53 -7.23 -21.42
N ASN A 35 -4.91 -6.02 -21.01
CA ASN A 35 -5.45 -4.99 -21.89
C ASN A 35 -4.38 -4.28 -22.76
N GLY A 36 -3.10 -4.58 -22.56
CA GLY A 36 -1.99 -3.94 -23.28
C GLY A 36 -1.65 -2.51 -22.82
N ALA A 37 -2.18 -2.08 -21.67
CA ALA A 37 -1.98 -0.76 -21.09
C ALA A 37 -0.70 -0.69 -20.23
N TRP A 38 0.46 -0.87 -20.88
CA TRP A 38 1.76 -0.97 -20.21
C TRP A 38 2.11 0.21 -19.29
N GLY A 39 1.72 1.44 -19.65
CA GLY A 39 1.96 2.62 -18.82
C GLY A 39 1.22 2.57 -17.48
N TRP A 40 -0.07 2.23 -17.51
CA TRP A 40 -0.89 2.07 -16.32
C TRP A 40 -0.48 0.84 -15.51
N ALA A 41 -0.16 -0.26 -16.18
CA ALA A 41 0.39 -1.45 -15.53
C ALA A 41 1.66 -1.13 -14.73
N ALA A 42 2.60 -0.36 -15.30
CA ALA A 42 3.81 0.05 -14.59
C ALA A 42 3.51 0.95 -13.39
N LEU A 43 2.60 1.91 -13.54
CA LEU A 43 2.19 2.83 -12.47
C LEU A 43 1.56 2.08 -11.28
N PHE A 44 0.52 1.30 -11.55
CA PHE A 44 -0.17 0.51 -10.52
C PHE A 44 0.70 -0.62 -9.97
N GLY A 45 1.56 -1.21 -10.81
CA GLY A 45 2.48 -2.25 -10.39
C GLY A 45 3.50 -1.73 -9.41
N ALA A 46 4.14 -0.58 -9.72
CA ALA A 46 5.07 0.08 -8.82
C ALA A 46 4.38 0.53 -7.52
N ALA A 47 3.16 1.07 -7.60
CA ALA A 47 2.39 1.45 -6.41
C ALA A 47 2.01 0.24 -5.53
N GLY A 48 1.59 -0.88 -6.14
CA GLY A 48 1.28 -2.12 -5.43
C GLY A 48 2.51 -2.71 -4.73
N LEU A 49 3.65 -2.77 -5.43
CA LEU A 49 4.95 -3.15 -4.86
C LEU A 49 5.38 -2.24 -3.71
N TRP A 50 5.20 -0.93 -3.86
CA TRP A 50 5.48 0.03 -2.79
C TRP A 50 4.59 -0.20 -1.56
N CYS A 51 3.31 -0.48 -1.75
CA CYS A 51 2.40 -0.84 -0.67
C CYS A 51 2.84 -2.14 0.03
N VAL A 52 3.24 -3.17 -0.72
CA VAL A 52 3.80 -4.41 -0.15
C VAL A 52 5.02 -4.09 0.72
N TRP A 53 5.95 -3.30 0.21
CA TRP A 53 7.16 -2.95 0.94
C TRP A 53 6.86 -2.16 2.22
N GLN A 54 5.99 -1.15 2.15
CA GLN A 54 5.58 -0.37 3.31
C GLN A 54 4.83 -1.19 4.37
N PHE A 55 3.94 -2.09 3.96
CA PHE A 55 3.09 -2.83 4.88
C PHE A 55 3.71 -4.10 5.45
N PHE A 56 4.64 -4.73 4.74
CA PHE A 56 5.25 -6.00 5.15
C PHE A 56 6.73 -5.90 5.53
N VAL A 57 7.47 -4.91 5.01
CA VAL A 57 8.91 -4.76 5.29
C VAL A 57 9.18 -3.62 6.25
N THR A 58 8.58 -2.45 6.02
CA THR A 58 8.83 -1.23 6.81
C THR A 58 7.82 -1.01 7.93
N TRP A 59 6.88 -1.94 8.14
CA TRP A 59 5.82 -1.75 9.12
C TRP A 59 6.36 -1.79 10.55
N ASP A 60 6.18 -0.68 11.27
CA ASP A 60 6.65 -0.48 12.64
C ASP A 60 5.42 -0.27 13.54
N GLU A 61 5.02 -1.32 14.25
CA GLU A 61 3.83 -1.30 15.12
C GLU A 61 3.98 -0.32 16.29
N GLU A 62 5.21 -0.12 16.79
CA GLU A 62 5.50 0.72 17.94
C GLU A 62 5.30 2.21 17.59
N LYS A 63 5.74 2.62 16.39
CA LYS A 63 5.49 3.99 15.89
C LYS A 63 4.01 4.29 15.66
N VAL A 64 3.23 3.30 15.22
CA VAL A 64 1.78 3.47 15.00
C VAL A 64 1.04 3.57 16.32
N ALA A 65 1.42 2.76 17.32
CA ALA A 65 0.85 2.83 18.67
C ALA A 65 1.14 4.17 19.36
N ALA A 66 2.38 4.69 19.27
CA ALA A 66 2.76 5.97 19.84
C ALA A 66 2.05 7.18 19.22
N LYS A 67 1.50 7.03 18.01
CA LYS A 67 0.77 8.08 17.27
C LYS A 67 -0.73 8.11 17.62
N GLU A 68 -1.26 7.02 18.18
CA GLU A 68 -2.65 6.90 18.63
C GLU A 68 -2.86 7.50 20.03
N ASP A 69 -1.81 7.51 20.86
CA ASP A 69 -1.83 8.07 22.23
C ASP A 69 -1.68 9.61 22.28
N ARG A 70 -1.51 10.27 21.13
CA ARG A 70 -1.24 11.72 21.03
C ARG A 70 -2.37 12.48 20.36
#